data_AF-A0A1B9YKQ1-F1
#
_entry.id   AF-A0A1B9YKQ1-F1
#
_cell.length_a   1.000
_cell.length_b   1.000
_cell.length_c   1.000
_cell.angle_alpha   90.00
_cell.angle_beta   90.00
_cell.angle_gamma   90.00
#
_symmetry.space_group_name_H-M   'P 1'
#
loop_
_entity.id
_entity.type
_entity.pdbx_description
1 polymer ?
#
loop_
_entity_poly.entity_id
_entity_poly.type
_entity_poly.pdbx_seq_one_letter_code
_entity_poly.pdbx_strand_id
1 'polypeptide(L)' 'MAHSRELDKERRRNLVREIERLLVEDAARPIILHSSAGNCWQPHVKNFRPHANSQYNDLRFEDVWLDK' A
#
# COMPACT_ATOMS: atom_id res chain seq x y z
N MET A 1 -14.53 12.72 6.84
CA MET A 1 -13.29 12.18 6.26
C MET A 1 -12.33 13.35 6.07
N ALA A 2 -11.16 13.33 6.69
CA ALA A 2 -10.18 14.41 6.53
C ALA A 2 -9.33 14.13 5.29
N HIS A 3 -9.63 14.82 4.19
CA HIS A 3 -8.74 14.87 3.03
C HIS A 3 -7.76 16.03 3.20
N SER A 4 -6.55 15.87 2.65
CA SER A 4 -5.54 16.94 2.70
C SER A 4 -6.11 18.23 2.11
N ARG A 5 -5.83 19.37 2.77
CA ARG A 5 -6.21 20.70 2.29
C ARG A 5 -5.35 21.19 1.12
N GLU A 6 -4.22 20.54 0.88
CA GLU A 6 -3.34 20.83 -0.26
C GLU A 6 -3.76 20.00 -1.48
N LEU A 7 -4.19 20.69 -2.54
CA LEU A 7 -4.68 20.07 -3.76
C LEU A 7 -3.55 19.71 -4.73
N ASP A 8 -2.43 20.45 -4.68
CA ASP A 8 -1.28 20.16 -5.52
C ASP A 8 -0.55 18.90 -5.04
N LYS A 9 -0.41 17.92 -5.94
CA LYS A 9 0.11 16.59 -5.58
C LYS A 9 1.59 16.63 -5.20
N GLU A 10 2.40 17.44 -5.87
CA GLU A 10 3.83 17.52 -5.60
C GLU A 10 4.10 18.26 -4.30
N ARG A 11 3.46 19.41 -4.12
CA ARG A 11 3.51 20.19 -2.88
C ARG A 11 3.06 19.38 -1.68
N ARG A 12 1.94 18.65 -1.80
CA ARG A 12 1.48 17.74 -0.74
C ARG A 12 2.49 16.65 -0.42
N ARG A 13 3.16 16.08 -1.43
CA ARG A 13 4.19 15.05 -1.23
C ARG A 13 5.39 15.60 -0.48
N ASN A 14 5.84 16.81 -0.83
CA ASN A 14 6.96 17.47 -0.15
C ASN A 14 6.61 17.79 1.31
N LEU A 15 5.41 18.33 1.57
CA LEU A 15 4.92 18.57 2.93
C LEU A 15 4.88 17.30 3.77
N VAL A 16 4.38 16.18 3.23
CA VAL A 16 4.35 14.90 3.95
C VAL A 16 5.76 14.41 4.30
N ARG A 17 6.74 14.58 3.39
CA ARG A 17 8.14 14.22 3.64
C ARG A 17 8.78 15.06 4.75
N GLU A 18 8.48 16.36 4.79
CA GLU A 18 8.96 17.25 5.85
C GLU A 18 8.40 16.84 7.22
N ILE A 19 7.10 16.53 7.28
CA ILE A 19 6.44 16.04 8.49
C ILE A 19 7.04 14.70 8.94
N GLU A 20 7.22 13.76 8.00
CA GLU A 20 7.83 12.45 8.29
C GLU A 20 9.25 12.61 8.84
N ARG A 21 10.06 13.52 8.27
CA ARG A 21 11.41 13.81 8.79
C ARG A 21 11.36 14.26 10.25
N LEU A 22 10.49 15.21 10.59
CA LEU A 22 10.35 15.70 11.97
C LEU A 22 9.94 14.57 12.94
N LEU A 23 9.00 13.71 12.54
CA LEU A 23 8.55 12.58 13.36
C LEU A 23 9.63 11.51 13.56
N VAL A 24 10.47 11.29 12.56
CA VAL A 24 11.59 10.35 12.63
C VAL A 24 12.71 10.89 13.51
N GLU A 25 13.06 12.17 13.38
CA GLU A 25 14.06 12.85 14.22
C GLU A 25 13.65 12.84 15.71
N ASP A 26 12.36 13.03 16.01
CA ASP A 26 11.80 12.95 17.36
C ASP A 26 11.64 11.51 17.88
N ALA A 27 11.91 10.51 17.05
CA ALA A 27 11.66 9.10 17.34
C ALA A 27 10.23 8.80 17.85
N ALA A 28 9.25 9.63 17.48
CA ALA A 28 7.87 9.55 17.97
C ALA A 28 7.18 8.23 17.55
N ARG A 29 7.59 7.67 16.41
CA ARG A 29 7.11 6.36 15.91
C ARG A 29 8.20 5.64 15.09
N PRO A 30 9.11 4.90 15.74
CA PRO A 30 10.20 4.21 15.06
C PRO A 30 9.68 3.17 14.07
N ILE A 31 10.12 3.25 12.81
CA ILE A 31 9.82 2.24 11.79
C ILE A 31 10.83 1.11 11.94
N ILE A 32 10.33 -0.09 12.24
CA ILE A 32 11.18 -1.28 12.45
C ILE A 32 11.43 -2.03 11.14
N LEU A 33 10.43 -2.08 10.26
CA LEU A 33 10.47 -2.89 9.05
C LEU A 33 9.56 -2.32 7.96
N HIS A 34 10.08 -2.24 6.73
CA HIS A 34 9.27 -2.14 5.51
C HIS A 34 9.17 -3.53 4.89
N SER A 35 8.09 -4.26 5.21
CA SER A 35 7.93 -5.63 4.77
C SER A 35 7.42 -5.72 3.33
N SER A 36 7.79 -6.82 2.68
CA SER A 36 7.15 -7.29 1.45
C SER A 36 6.55 -8.65 1.74
N ALA A 37 5.37 -8.92 1.19
CA ALA A 37 4.68 -10.19 1.38
C ALA A 37 4.71 -11.02 0.10
N GLY A 38 5.08 -12.29 0.23
CA GLY A 38 4.96 -13.28 -0.84
C GLY A 38 3.57 -13.91 -0.80
N ASN A 39 2.93 -14.02 -1.96
CA ASN A 39 1.66 -14.73 -2.11
C ASN A 39 1.89 -15.98 -2.98
N CYS A 40 1.19 -17.06 -2.65
CA CYS A 40 1.22 -18.31 -3.40
C CYS A 40 -0.19 -18.63 -3.91
N TRP A 41 -0.30 -19.10 -5.15
CA TRP A 41 -1.56 -19.57 -5.73
C TRP A 41 -1.32 -20.73 -6.70
N GLN A 42 -2.38 -21.45 -7.03
CA GLN A 42 -2.31 -22.62 -7.90
C GLN A 42 -2.05 -22.19 -9.36
N PRO A 43 -1.27 -22.96 -10.16
CA PRO A 43 -0.92 -22.57 -11.54
C PRO A 43 -2.10 -22.39 -12.50
N HIS A 44 -3.25 -23.03 -12.22
CA HIS A 44 -4.47 -22.89 -13.01
C HIS A 44 -5.31 -21.66 -12.63
N VAL A 45 -4.91 -20.89 -11.61
CA VAL A 45 -5.53 -19.60 -11.29
C VAL A 45 -4.87 -18.53 -12.15
N LYS A 46 -5.64 -17.92 -13.05
CA LYS A 46 -5.13 -16.93 -14.01
C LYS A 46 -5.57 -15.52 -13.65
N ASN A 47 -4.72 -14.57 -14.02
CA ASN A 47 -4.93 -13.12 -13.84
C ASN A 47 -5.12 -12.66 -12.38
N PHE A 48 -4.80 -13.48 -11.39
CA PHE A 48 -4.75 -13.06 -9.99
C PHE A 48 -3.59 -12.08 -9.76
N ARG A 49 -3.89 -10.93 -9.13
CA ARG A 49 -2.90 -9.91 -8.76
C ARG A 49 -3.00 -9.62 -7.27
N PRO A 50 -2.00 -10.00 -6.44
CA PRO A 50 -2.03 -9.71 -5.02
C PRO A 50 -1.99 -8.20 -4.76
N HIS A 51 -2.75 -7.74 -3.79
CA HIS A 51 -2.81 -6.34 -3.41
C HIS A 51 -1.60 -5.94 -2.56
N ALA A 52 -1.05 -4.74 -2.79
CA ALA A 52 0.12 -4.27 -2.04
C ALA A 52 -0.18 -3.98 -0.56
N ASN A 53 -1.35 -3.42 -0.25
CA ASN A 53 -1.66 -2.85 1.08
C ASN A 53 -2.91 -3.45 1.76
N SER A 54 -3.48 -4.54 1.22
CA SER A 54 -4.75 -5.09 1.73
C SER A 54 -4.98 -6.55 1.31
N GLN A 55 -3.97 -7.41 1.41
CA GLN A 55 -3.99 -8.78 0.85
C GLN A 55 -5.16 -9.65 1.34
N TYR A 56 -5.65 -9.42 2.57
CA TYR A 56 -6.71 -10.24 3.18
C TYR A 56 -8.11 -9.61 3.13
N ASN A 57 -8.22 -8.33 2.78
CA ASN A 57 -9.48 -7.60 2.75
C ASN A 57 -9.85 -7.14 1.33
N ASP A 58 -9.11 -7.60 0.33
CA ASP A 58 -9.40 -7.32 -1.06
C ASP A 58 -10.13 -8.49 -1.71
N LEU A 59 -11.18 -8.16 -2.45
CA LEU A 59 -12.08 -9.12 -3.11
C LEU A 59 -12.19 -8.84 -4.61
N ARG A 60 -11.23 -8.12 -5.21
CA ARG A 60 -11.21 -7.81 -6.64
C ARG A 60 -10.79 -9.01 -7.47
N PHE A 61 -11.73 -9.93 -7.64
CA PHE A 61 -11.59 -11.14 -8.43
C PHE A 61 -12.34 -11.07 -9.76
N GLU A 62 -12.82 -9.89 -10.17
CA GLU A 62 -13.65 -9.69 -11.37
C GLU A 62 -13.03 -10.26 -12.65
N ASP A 63 -11.71 -10.19 -12.78
CA ASP A 63 -10.97 -10.69 -13.94
C ASP A 63 -10.21 -12.00 -13.66
N VAL A 64 -10.42 -12.63 -12.50
CA VAL A 64 -9.72 -13.85 -12.08
C VAL A 64 -10.54 -15.07 -12.50
N TRP A 65 -9.88 -16.06 -13.09
CA TRP A 65 -10.54 -17.26 -13.60
C TRP A 65 -9.67 -18.51 -13.44
N LEU A 66 -10.31 -19.67 -13.64
CA LEU A 66 -9.68 -20.99 -13.51
C LEU A 66 -9.55 -21.66 -14.88
N ASP A 67 -8.33 -22.08 -15.21
CA ASP A 67 -7.99 -22.85 -16.40
C ASP A 67 -8.10 -24.34 -16.09
N LYS A 68 -9.35 -24.84 -16.07
CA LYS A 68 -9.73 -26.24 -15.80
C LYS A 68 -10.81 -26.71 -16.76
#